data_AF-A0AAV2DXC6-F1
#
_entry.id   AF-A0AAV2DXC6-F1
#
_cell.length_a   1.000
_cell.length_b   1.000
_cell.length_c   1.000
_cell.angle_alpha   90.00
_cell.angle_beta   90.00
_cell.angle_gamma   90.00
#
_symmetry.space_group_name_H-M   'P 1'
#
loop_
_entity.id
_entity.type
_entity.pdbx_description
1 polymer ?
#
loop_
_entity_poly.entity_id
_entity_poly.type
_entity_poly.pdbx_seq_one_letter_code
_entity_poly.pdbx_strand_id
1 'polypeptide(L)'
;MASVIASLPPLPSLLLRGRQSIFVASQPLPVSPMNGKHNRAAVISKATGESSDSSLNIAKSVQSVWDKSEDRVAVIGLGFAAIVALWASASLVAAIDKLPVFPSLLEVVGILYSTWFVYRYLLFKPNREELVEIINKSVSEILGQ
;
A
#
# COMPACT_ATOMS: atom_id res chain seq x y z
N MET A 1 -17.08 -10.79 63.79
CA MET A 1 -15.75 -10.24 63.46
C MET A 1 -15.19 -11.07 62.30
N ALA A 2 -14.83 -10.42 61.17
CA ALA A 2 -13.84 -10.77 60.12
C ALA A 2 -13.51 -12.27 59.85
N SER A 3 -13.35 -12.81 58.64
CA SER A 3 -13.15 -12.29 57.29
C SER A 3 -13.04 -13.49 56.32
N VAL A 4 -13.54 -13.30 55.11
CA VAL A 4 -13.06 -13.81 53.79
C VAL A 4 -13.04 -15.32 53.52
N ILE A 5 -13.97 -15.69 52.64
CA ILE A 5 -14.21 -16.97 51.99
C ILE A 5 -13.16 -17.24 50.91
N ALA A 6 -12.88 -18.54 50.77
CA ALA A 6 -11.81 -19.16 50.03
C ALA A 6 -11.73 -18.82 48.53
N SER A 7 -10.48 -18.89 48.09
CA SER A 7 -9.95 -18.93 46.73
C SER A 7 -10.61 -19.96 45.81
N LEU A 8 -10.52 -19.64 44.52
CA LEU A 8 -11.03 -20.26 43.29
C LEU A 8 -10.90 -21.81 43.11
N PRO A 9 -11.66 -22.38 42.14
CA PRO A 9 -11.89 -23.82 41.90
C PRO A 9 -10.86 -24.43 40.91
N PRO A 10 -10.89 -25.76 40.64
CA PRO A 10 -11.59 -26.22 39.42
C PRO A 10 -12.17 -27.66 39.46
N LEU A 11 -13.30 -27.87 38.77
CA LEU A 11 -13.88 -29.18 38.41
C LEU A 11 -13.31 -29.64 37.02
N PRO A 12 -13.43 -30.93 36.62
CA PRO A 12 -12.51 -31.63 35.73
C PRO A 12 -12.95 -31.77 34.26
N SER A 13 -11.94 -32.08 33.46
CA SER A 13 -11.83 -32.65 32.10
C SER A 13 -13.04 -33.38 31.51
N LEU A 14 -13.34 -33.11 30.22
CA LEU A 14 -13.82 -34.09 29.22
C LEU A 14 -13.66 -33.57 27.77
N LEU A 15 -12.71 -34.20 27.04
CA LEU A 15 -12.72 -34.61 25.63
C LEU A 15 -13.07 -33.62 24.48
N LEU A 16 -12.10 -33.37 23.57
CA LEU A 16 -12.08 -33.72 22.13
C LEU A 16 -10.88 -32.98 21.47
N ARG A 17 -9.87 -33.68 20.96
CA ARG A 17 -9.72 -34.01 19.52
C ARG A 17 -9.63 -32.77 18.61
N GLY A 18 -8.43 -32.55 18.05
CA GLY A 18 -8.23 -31.68 16.86
C GLY A 18 -6.93 -30.91 16.92
N ARG A 19 -5.80 -31.52 16.53
CA ARG A 19 -5.18 -31.32 15.21
C ARG A 19 -4.20 -30.12 15.17
N GLN A 20 -3.00 -30.43 15.67
CA GLN A 20 -1.66 -30.05 15.18
C GLN A 20 -1.40 -28.58 14.81
N SER A 21 -0.69 -27.92 15.73
CA SER A 21 0.08 -26.69 15.52
C SER A 21 1.16 -26.87 14.45
N ILE A 22 1.20 -25.89 13.56
CA ILE A 22 2.23 -25.66 12.55
C ILE A 22 3.55 -25.39 13.27
N PHE A 23 4.39 -26.41 13.42
CA PHE A 23 5.83 -26.25 13.65
C PHE A 23 6.53 -26.43 12.32
N VAL A 24 6.91 -25.32 11.70
CA VAL A 24 7.86 -25.29 10.59
C VAL A 24 9.24 -25.62 11.18
N ALA A 25 9.65 -26.87 11.03
CA ALA A 25 10.97 -27.37 11.34
C ALA A 25 11.68 -27.73 10.03
N SER A 26 12.74 -26.99 9.75
CA SER A 26 13.66 -27.19 8.63
C SER A 26 14.33 -28.56 8.71
N GLN A 27 14.12 -29.41 7.71
CA GLN A 27 14.95 -30.58 7.47
C GLN A 27 15.93 -30.30 6.32
N PRO A 28 17.23 -30.60 6.45
CA PRO A 28 18.12 -30.71 5.30
C PRO A 28 18.27 -32.19 4.91
N LEU A 29 18.08 -32.51 3.63
CA LEU A 29 18.34 -33.83 3.03
C LEU A 29 18.90 -33.61 1.60
N PRO A 30 19.60 -34.59 1.02
CA PRO A 30 20.94 -34.44 0.47
C PRO A 30 20.90 -34.11 -1.02
N VAL A 31 21.88 -33.32 -1.42
CA VAL A 31 22.14 -32.92 -2.81
C VAL A 31 22.50 -34.14 -3.68
N SER A 32 21.85 -34.25 -4.84
CA SER A 32 22.30 -35.04 -5.98
C SER A 32 22.72 -34.08 -7.10
N PRO A 33 23.85 -34.29 -7.79
CA PRO A 33 24.32 -33.37 -8.80
C PRO A 33 23.59 -33.65 -10.12
N MET A 34 22.56 -32.87 -10.42
CA MET A 34 21.98 -32.84 -11.75
C MET A 34 22.84 -31.93 -12.63
N ASN A 35 23.61 -32.57 -13.50
CA ASN A 35 24.38 -32.00 -14.61
C ASN A 35 23.48 -31.11 -15.49
N GLY A 36 23.52 -29.80 -15.25
CA GLY A 36 22.88 -28.78 -16.07
C GLY A 36 23.93 -28.06 -16.90
N LYS A 37 23.88 -28.26 -18.21
CA LYS A 37 24.74 -27.60 -19.20
C LYS A 37 24.56 -26.07 -19.10
N HIS A 38 25.51 -25.38 -18.47
CA HIS A 38 25.53 -23.92 -18.41
C HIS A 38 25.87 -23.38 -19.80
N ASN A 39 24.84 -23.13 -20.60
CA ASN A 39 24.95 -22.21 -21.72
C ASN A 39 25.26 -20.83 -21.13
N ARG A 40 26.54 -20.47 -21.10
CA ARG A 40 26.99 -19.09 -20.89
C ARG A 40 26.41 -18.25 -22.02
N ALA A 41 25.26 -17.65 -21.78
CA ALA A 41 24.85 -16.46 -22.52
C ALA A 41 25.92 -15.41 -22.20
N ALA A 42 26.85 -15.24 -23.14
CA ALA A 42 27.75 -14.12 -23.15
C ALA A 42 26.88 -12.87 -23.23
N VAL A 43 26.65 -12.23 -22.09
CA VAL A 43 26.21 -10.85 -22.05
C VAL A 43 27.38 -10.07 -22.60
N ILE A 44 27.33 -9.85 -23.91
CA ILE A 44 28.13 -8.85 -24.59
C ILE A 44 27.63 -7.53 -24.04
N SER A 45 28.29 -7.03 -22.99
CA SER A 45 28.26 -5.62 -22.67
C SER A 45 28.81 -4.92 -23.90
N LYS A 46 27.91 -4.48 -24.78
CA LYS A 46 28.21 -3.47 -25.79
C LYS A 46 28.53 -2.21 -24.99
N ALA A 47 29.79 -2.11 -24.56
CA ALA A 47 30.40 -0.85 -24.21
C ALA A 47 30.38 -0.04 -25.51
N THR A 48 29.28 0.67 -25.72
CA THR A 48 29.20 1.83 -26.58
C THR A 48 30.33 2.75 -26.12
N GLY A 49 31.46 2.63 -26.81
CA GLY A 49 32.66 3.44 -26.66
C GLY A 49 32.43 4.85 -27.20
N GLU A 50 31.43 5.53 -26.64
CA GLU A 50 31.09 6.94 -26.83
C GLU A 50 30.23 7.42 -25.64
N SER A 51 30.64 7.13 -24.40
CA SER A 51 29.93 7.59 -23.20
C SER A 51 30.84 8.12 -22.10
N SER A 52 32.03 8.61 -22.47
CA SER A 52 32.85 9.42 -21.56
C SER A 52 32.50 10.90 -21.61
N ASP A 53 31.87 11.39 -22.68
CA ASP A 53 31.60 12.81 -22.82
C ASP A 53 30.28 13.22 -22.16
N SER A 54 29.24 12.39 -22.17
CA SER A 54 27.92 12.74 -21.59
C SER A 54 27.93 12.80 -20.05
N SER A 55 28.58 11.84 -19.38
CA SER A 55 28.73 11.83 -17.92
C SER A 55 29.67 12.93 -17.42
N LEU A 56 30.77 13.18 -18.15
CA LEU A 56 31.65 14.33 -17.86
C LEU A 56 30.97 15.66 -18.15
N ASN A 57 30.07 15.77 -19.14
CA ASN A 57 29.31 17.00 -19.39
C ASN A 57 28.29 17.28 -18.28
N ILE A 58 27.59 16.27 -17.75
CA ILE A 58 26.67 16.43 -16.61
C ILE A 58 27.46 16.79 -15.35
N ALA A 59 28.57 16.10 -15.07
CA ALA A 59 29.43 16.43 -13.93
C ALA A 59 30.04 17.83 -14.05
N LYS A 60 30.48 18.26 -15.24
CA LYS A 60 30.98 19.63 -15.49
C LYS A 60 29.88 20.69 -15.34
N SER A 61 28.64 20.37 -15.74
CA SER A 61 27.48 21.26 -15.57
C SER A 61 27.08 21.40 -14.09
N VAL A 62 27.08 20.30 -13.33
CA VAL A 62 26.89 20.34 -11.88
C VAL A 62 28.04 21.10 -11.21
N GLN A 63 29.28 20.88 -11.63
CA GLN A 63 30.46 21.58 -11.10
C GLN A 63 30.41 23.08 -11.38
N SER A 64 30.02 23.52 -12.58
CA SER A 64 29.92 24.94 -12.93
C SER A 64 28.80 25.67 -12.17
N VAL A 65 27.71 24.97 -11.84
CA VAL A 65 26.63 25.46 -10.95
C VAL A 65 27.09 25.48 -9.49
N TRP A 66 27.94 24.54 -9.06
CA TRP A 66 28.51 24.51 -7.71
C TRP A 66 29.66 25.50 -7.48
N ASP A 67 30.42 25.86 -8.51
CA ASP A 67 31.58 26.76 -8.39
C ASP A 67 31.21 28.24 -8.32
N LYS A 68 30.04 28.63 -8.84
CA LYS A 68 29.50 29.98 -8.65
C LYS A 68 29.09 30.18 -7.19
N SER A 69 29.80 31.08 -6.50
CA SER A 69 29.55 31.37 -5.09
C SER A 69 28.13 31.85 -4.79
N GLU A 70 27.49 32.51 -5.74
CA GLU A 70 26.10 32.98 -5.64
C GLU A 70 25.10 31.81 -5.69
N ASP A 71 25.37 30.81 -6.53
CA ASP A 71 24.48 29.66 -6.73
C ASP A 71 24.59 28.63 -5.59
N ARG A 72 25.68 28.63 -4.81
CA ARG A 72 25.79 27.76 -3.62
C ARG A 72 24.71 28.03 -2.58
N VAL A 73 24.40 29.30 -2.32
CA VAL A 73 23.32 29.68 -1.39
C VAL A 73 21.97 29.29 -1.97
N ALA A 74 21.78 29.45 -3.28
CA ALA A 74 20.56 29.02 -3.97
C ALA A 74 20.36 27.50 -3.92
N VAL A 75 21.42 26.70 -4.12
CA VAL A 75 21.37 25.23 -4.04
C VAL A 75 21.09 24.76 -2.61
N ILE A 76 21.70 25.39 -1.60
CA ILE A 76 21.40 25.10 -0.19
C ILE A 76 19.95 25.47 0.14
N GLY A 77 19.48 26.63 -0.31
CA GLY A 77 18.10 27.07 -0.16
C GLY A 77 17.10 26.14 -0.84
N LEU A 78 17.41 25.68 -2.06
CA LEU A 78 16.61 24.70 -2.80
C LEU A 78 16.58 23.35 -2.10
N GLY A 79 17.72 22.90 -1.56
CA GLY A 79 17.81 21.67 -0.76
C GLY A 79 16.96 21.76 0.51
N PHE A 80 17.05 22.88 1.23
CA PHE A 80 16.22 23.12 2.41
C PHE A 80 14.74 23.21 2.05
N ALA A 81 14.39 23.92 0.98
CA ALA A 81 13.02 24.00 0.48
C ALA A 81 12.49 22.62 0.07
N ALA A 82 13.30 21.76 -0.53
CA ALA A 82 12.92 20.39 -0.87
C ALA A 82 12.65 19.55 0.39
N ILE A 83 13.48 19.69 1.43
CA ILE A 83 13.28 18.99 2.72
C ILE A 83 12.00 19.50 3.40
N VAL A 84 11.78 20.82 3.44
CA VAL A 84 10.58 21.42 4.02
C VAL A 84 9.33 21.02 3.22
N ALA A 85 9.39 21.00 1.90
CA ALA A 85 8.29 20.56 1.04
C ALA A 85 7.99 19.07 1.25
N LEU A 86 9.01 18.23 1.40
CA LEU A 86 8.83 16.81 1.71
C LEU A 86 8.27 16.61 3.13
N TRP A 87 8.73 17.40 4.10
CA TRP A 87 8.21 17.38 5.47
C TRP A 87 6.77 17.91 5.56
N ALA A 88 6.44 18.95 4.80
CA ALA A 88 5.09 19.53 4.71
C ALA A 88 4.11 18.60 4.00
N SER A 89 4.54 17.95 2.91
CA SER A 89 3.71 16.94 2.23
C SER A 89 3.53 15.70 3.11
N ALA A 90 4.59 15.23 3.76
CA ALA A 90 4.51 14.13 4.72
C ALA A 90 3.65 14.48 5.94
N SER A 91 3.70 15.72 6.45
CA SER A 91 2.88 16.16 7.59
C SER A 91 1.42 16.35 7.20
N LEU A 92 1.14 16.80 5.98
CA LEU A 92 -0.22 16.84 5.43
C LEU A 92 -0.79 15.43 5.27
N VAL A 93 -0.01 14.52 4.66
CA VAL A 93 -0.40 13.10 4.53
C VAL A 93 -0.54 12.45 5.90
N ALA A 94 0.35 12.72 6.85
CA ALA A 94 0.24 12.23 8.22
C ALA A 94 -0.95 12.85 8.94
N ALA A 95 -1.32 14.10 8.69
CA ALA A 95 -2.54 14.69 9.24
C ALA A 95 -3.78 14.00 8.68
N ILE A 96 -3.79 13.66 7.38
CA ILE A 96 -4.84 12.88 6.71
C ILE A 96 -4.92 11.46 7.25
N ASP A 97 -3.79 10.79 7.43
CA ASP A 97 -3.68 9.43 7.98
C ASP A 97 -3.98 9.39 9.50
N LYS A 98 -3.80 10.52 10.19
CA LYS A 98 -4.15 10.75 11.60
C LYS A 98 -5.49 11.46 11.80
N LEU A 99 -6.31 11.60 10.75
CA LEU A 99 -7.67 12.10 10.87
C LEU A 99 -8.60 10.88 11.11
N PRO A 100 -8.94 10.53 12.37
CA PRO A 100 -9.98 9.53 12.69
C PRO A 100 -11.37 9.94 12.16
N VAL A 101 -11.46 11.13 11.58
CA VAL A 101 -12.64 11.74 11.00
C VAL A 101 -12.90 11.24 9.58
N PHE A 102 -11.90 10.94 8.74
CA PHE A 102 -12.21 10.40 7.40
C PHE A 102 -12.94 9.05 7.45
N PRO A 103 -12.50 8.07 8.27
CA PRO A 103 -13.26 6.82 8.45
C PRO A 103 -14.67 7.09 8.98
N SER A 104 -14.82 7.97 9.97
CA SER A 104 -16.11 8.29 10.58
C SER A 104 -17.04 9.08 9.64
N LEU A 105 -16.48 9.98 8.81
CA LEU A 105 -17.23 10.73 7.80
C LEU A 105 -17.66 9.82 6.66
N LEU A 106 -16.79 8.92 6.18
CA LEU A 106 -17.18 7.93 5.17
C LEU A 106 -18.20 6.92 5.72
N GLU A 107 -18.14 6.59 7.01
CA GLU A 107 -19.16 5.79 7.69
C GLU A 107 -20.50 6.52 7.75
N VAL A 108 -20.53 7.78 8.21
CA VAL A 108 -21.75 8.60 8.24
C VAL A 108 -22.29 8.82 6.83
N VAL A 109 -21.44 9.16 5.86
CA VAL A 109 -21.83 9.31 4.45
C VAL A 109 -22.34 8.00 3.89
N GLY A 110 -21.70 6.87 4.21
CA GLY A 110 -22.13 5.54 3.80
C GLY A 110 -23.52 5.20 4.34
N ILE A 111 -23.76 5.43 5.64
CA ILE A 111 -25.07 5.19 6.27
C ILE A 111 -26.12 6.15 5.71
N LEU A 112 -25.79 7.44 5.57
CA LEU A 112 -26.71 8.45 5.06
C LEU A 112 -27.09 8.18 3.61
N TYR A 113 -26.11 7.85 2.77
CA TYR A 113 -26.32 7.52 1.37
C TYR A 113 -27.06 6.20 1.20
N SER A 114 -26.72 5.18 1.99
CA SER A 114 -27.42 3.89 1.95
C SER A 114 -28.89 4.06 2.39
N THR A 115 -29.14 4.81 3.46
CA THR A 115 -30.51 5.13 3.91
C THR A 115 -31.29 5.91 2.87
N TRP A 116 -30.69 6.95 2.28
CA TRP A 116 -31.30 7.74 1.20
C TRP A 116 -31.58 6.91 -0.04
N PHE A 117 -30.65 6.03 -0.44
CA PHE A 117 -30.79 5.16 -1.60
C PHE A 117 -31.94 4.16 -1.40
N VAL A 118 -32.00 3.51 -0.24
CA VAL A 118 -33.09 2.59 0.10
C VAL A 118 -34.44 3.31 0.08
N TYR A 119 -34.51 4.50 0.68
CA TYR A 119 -35.73 5.31 0.67
C TYR A 119 -36.14 5.75 -0.74
N ARG A 120 -35.18 6.20 -1.57
CA ARG A 120 -35.45 6.74 -2.90
C ARG A 120 -35.75 5.67 -3.94
N TYR A 121 -35.05 4.53 -3.92
CA TYR A 121 -35.08 3.54 -5.01
C TYR A 121 -35.76 2.22 -4.66
N LEU A 122 -35.69 1.76 -3.41
CA LEU A 122 -36.20 0.43 -3.03
C LEU A 122 -37.63 0.46 -2.45
N LEU A 123 -38.02 1.54 -1.79
CA LEU A 123 -39.31 1.65 -1.08
C LEU A 123 -40.51 1.81 -2.02
N PHE A 124 -40.32 2.42 -3.19
CA PHE A 124 -41.42 2.77 -4.09
C PHE A 124 -41.42 1.93 -5.36
N LYS A 125 -42.64 1.57 -5.77
CA LYS A 125 -42.89 0.73 -6.94
C LYS A 125 -42.30 1.24 -8.26
N PRO A 126 -42.47 2.51 -8.65
CA PRO A 126 -41.88 3.01 -9.89
C PRO A 126 -40.34 3.12 -9.80
N ASN A 127 -39.80 3.48 -8.65
CA ASN A 127 -38.37 3.80 -8.51
C ASN A 127 -37.44 2.58 -8.63
N ARG A 128 -37.94 1.38 -8.32
CA ARG A 128 -37.17 0.13 -8.51
C ARG A 128 -37.10 -0.27 -9.98
N GLU A 129 -38.09 0.09 -10.78
CA GLU A 129 -38.14 -0.20 -12.22
C GLU A 129 -37.16 0.74 -12.93
N GLU A 130 -37.14 2.03 -12.55
CA GLU A 130 -36.11 2.99 -12.96
C GLU A 130 -34.69 2.52 -12.59
N LEU A 131 -34.49 1.99 -11.39
CA LEU A 131 -33.17 1.49 -10.96
C LEU A 131 -32.69 0.31 -11.82
N VAL A 132 -33.56 -0.65 -12.12
CA VAL A 132 -33.22 -1.81 -12.95
C VAL A 132 -32.92 -1.38 -14.39
N GLU A 133 -33.68 -0.43 -14.93
CA GLU A 133 -33.42 0.15 -16.25
C GLU A 133 -32.04 0.81 -16.31
N ILE A 134 -31.71 1.64 -15.31
CA ILE A 134 -30.39 2.29 -15.22
C ILE A 134 -29.27 1.26 -15.15
N ILE A 135 -29.42 0.22 -14.33
CA ILE A 135 -28.41 -0.85 -14.20
C ILE A 135 -28.23 -1.58 -15.53
N ASN A 136 -29.32 -2.00 -16.18
CA ASN A 136 -29.26 -2.71 -17.46
C ASN A 136 -28.59 -1.84 -18.53
N LYS A 137 -28.94 -0.55 -18.60
CA LYS A 137 -28.31 0.40 -19.52
C LYS A 137 -26.80 0.51 -19.28
N SER A 138 -26.37 0.68 -18.03
CA SER A 138 -24.95 0.76 -17.70
C SER A 138 -24.20 -0.54 -17.98
N VAL A 139 -24.82 -1.70 -17.74
CA VAL A 139 -24.20 -3.00 -18.06
C VAL A 139 -24.05 -3.17 -19.57
N SER A 140 -25.10 -2.87 -20.35
CA SER A 140 -25.07 -2.89 -21.81
C SER A 140 -23.98 -1.97 -22.39
N GLU A 141 -23.85 -0.76 -21.85
CA GLU A 141 -22.85 0.22 -22.28
C GLU A 141 -21.41 -0.29 -22.04
N ILE A 142 -21.16 -0.96 -20.92
CA ILE A 142 -19.83 -1.51 -20.59
C ILE A 142 -19.53 -2.79 -21.37
N LEU A 143 -20.53 -3.65 -21.58
CA LEU A 143 -20.38 -4.90 -22.33
C LEU A 143 -20.47 -4.73 -23.86
N GLY A 144 -20.90 -3.56 -24.33
CA GLY A 144 -21.09 -3.30 -25.76
C GLY A 144 -22.21 -4.12 -26.41
N GLN A 145 -23.22 -4.51 -25.62
CA GLN A 145 -24.45 -5.15 -26.10
C GLN A 145 -25.60 -4.16 -26.24
#